data_AF-A0A6J8CTW4-F1
#
_entry.id   AF-A0A6J8CTW4-F1
#
_cell.length_a   1.000
_cell.length_b   1.000
_cell.length_c   1.000
_cell.angle_alpha   90.00
_cell.angle_beta   90.00
_cell.angle_gamma   90.00
#
_symmetry.space_group_name_H-M   'P 1'
#
loop_
_entity.id
_entity.type
_entity.pdbx_description
1 polymer ?
#
loop_
_entity_poly.entity_id
_entity_poly.type
_entity_poly.pdbx_seq_one_letter_code
_entity_poly.pdbx_strand_id
1 'polypeptide(L)'
;MANAQLNIQFVENRLGKENLFYDNCKYRVKTKRGDRCYWRCVKSDCTVTINTLNRIPVYIRDQHNHPSDPVQLNVDQVLKRIKERCLVESTPVPTIYEDELVKLRNRDSENDSERLVQRIPTFTTCKTSLYNHRSKTIPQLPSSRQEINLEGKWRETITGDNFLLIDDGDQDGILIFSTHFNLSHLTAASTLYGDGTFYSCPSTFYQLYTIHSFVDGAMYPLVFALLPGKDQATDIRFFQLLKDYCQQHQLQLQPVSGGKLKSVAC
;
A
#
# COMPACT_ATOMS: atom_id res chain seq x y z
N MET A 1 0.72 33.48 38.10
CA MET A 1 -0.53 32.82 37.62
C MET A 1 -0.10 31.75 36.64
N ALA A 2 -0.41 30.50 36.94
CA ALA A 2 0.01 29.35 36.14
C ALA A 2 -0.54 29.49 34.71
N ASN A 3 0.33 29.47 33.71
CA ASN A 3 -0.07 29.32 32.31
C ASN A 3 -0.73 27.96 32.17
N ALA A 4 -2.06 27.91 32.25
CA ALA A 4 -2.82 26.75 31.79
C ALA A 4 -2.46 26.55 30.32
N GLN A 5 -1.69 25.51 30.03
CA GLN A 5 -1.29 25.18 28.67
C GLN A 5 -2.57 24.81 27.92
N LEU A 6 -3.05 25.72 27.06
CA LEU A 6 -4.25 25.49 26.26
C LEU A 6 -4.04 24.21 25.43
N ASN A 7 -4.88 23.20 25.63
CA ASN A 7 -4.80 21.94 24.93
C ASN A 7 -5.36 22.10 23.51
N ILE A 8 -4.50 22.53 22.58
CA ILE A 8 -4.81 22.62 21.16
C ILE A 8 -4.15 21.48 20.42
N GLN A 9 -4.93 20.76 19.62
CA GLN A 9 -4.45 19.71 18.76
C GLN A 9 -4.70 20.02 17.30
N PHE A 10 -3.83 19.49 16.44
CA PHE A 10 -3.91 19.68 15.01
C PHE A 10 -3.92 18.34 14.32
N VAL A 11 -4.91 18.11 13.46
CA VAL A 11 -5.10 16.83 12.77
C VAL A 11 -5.36 17.08 11.29
N GLU A 12 -4.61 16.39 10.43
CA GLU A 12 -4.81 16.46 9.00
C GLU A 12 -6.14 15.82 8.57
N ASN A 13 -6.84 16.46 7.65
CA ASN A 13 -8.17 16.07 7.21
C ASN A 13 -8.13 15.28 5.89
N ARG A 14 -9.30 14.98 5.32
CA ARG A 14 -9.43 14.20 4.07
C ARG A 14 -8.78 14.84 2.85
N LEU A 15 -8.60 16.16 2.86
CA LEU A 15 -8.07 16.93 1.73
C LEU A 15 -6.60 17.29 1.91
N GLY A 16 -5.91 16.71 2.89
CA GLY A 16 -4.53 17.06 3.23
C GLY A 16 -4.38 18.43 3.91
N LYS A 17 -5.49 19.05 4.31
CA LYS A 17 -5.49 20.30 5.06
C LYS A 17 -5.58 20.00 6.55
N GLU A 18 -5.11 20.92 7.38
CA GLU A 18 -5.16 20.75 8.82
C GLU A 18 -6.52 21.19 9.39
N ASN A 19 -6.98 20.50 10.42
CA ASN A 19 -8.04 20.94 11.33
C ASN A 19 -7.42 21.22 12.70
N LEU A 20 -7.95 22.23 13.38
CA LEU A 20 -7.62 22.54 14.77
C LEU A 20 -8.72 21.98 15.67
N PHE A 21 -8.33 21.41 16.80
CA PHE A 21 -9.21 20.96 17.87
C PHE A 21 -8.88 21.73 19.14
N TYR A 22 -9.89 22.36 19.73
CA TYR A 22 -9.82 23.07 21.01
C TYR A 22 -11.16 22.94 21.71
N ASP A 23 -11.15 22.67 23.02
CA ASP A 23 -12.35 22.51 23.86
C ASP A 23 -13.42 21.59 23.22
N ASN A 24 -12.98 20.42 22.74
CA ASN A 24 -13.83 19.42 22.06
C ASN A 24 -14.58 19.97 20.83
N CYS A 25 -14.15 21.11 20.28
CA CYS A 25 -14.68 21.71 19.07
C CYS A 25 -13.66 21.61 17.94
N LYS A 26 -14.17 21.34 16.73
CA LYS A 26 -13.37 21.20 15.51
C LYS A 26 -13.44 22.47 14.68
N TYR A 27 -12.30 22.93 14.19
CA TYR A 27 -12.16 24.11 13.37
C TYR A 27 -11.42 23.78 12.07
N ARG A 28 -11.91 24.33 10.95
CA ARG A 28 -11.27 24.27 9.64
C ARG A 28 -10.48 25.54 9.39
N VAL A 29 -9.43 25.46 8.57
CA VAL A 29 -8.73 26.65 8.07
C VAL A 29 -9.72 27.51 7.28
N LYS A 30 -9.90 28.76 7.72
CA LYS A 30 -10.62 29.81 6.99
C LYS A 30 -9.67 30.57 6.08
N THR A 31 -8.51 30.98 6.59
CA THR A 31 -7.51 31.76 5.85
C THR A 31 -6.13 31.57 6.47
N LYS A 32 -5.07 31.57 5.65
CA LYS A 32 -3.68 31.56 6.10
C LYS A 32 -2.95 32.78 5.51
N ARG A 33 -2.16 33.49 6.32
CA ARG A 33 -1.37 34.68 5.95
C ARG A 33 0.00 34.58 6.61
N GLY A 34 1.00 34.11 5.86
CA GLY A 34 2.30 33.74 6.43
C GLY A 34 2.13 32.73 7.56
N ASP A 35 2.69 33.05 8.73
CA ASP A 35 2.63 32.22 9.94
C ASP A 35 1.33 32.34 10.72
N ARG A 36 0.42 33.21 10.29
CA ARG A 36 -0.88 33.40 10.92
C ARG A 36 -1.95 32.57 10.23
N CYS A 37 -2.63 31.72 11.00
CA CYS A 37 -3.79 30.95 10.55
C CYS A 37 -5.05 31.42 11.27
N TYR A 38 -6.13 31.58 10.50
CA TYR A 38 -7.47 31.88 10.99
C TYR A 38 -8.32 30.63 10.81
N TRP A 39 -8.91 30.17 11.90
CA TRP A 39 -9.68 28.95 12.00
C TRP A 39 -11.14 29.31 12.27
N ARG A 40 -12.08 28.58 11.66
CA ARG A 40 -13.52 28.73 11.88
C ARG A 40 -14.11 27.38 12.27
N CYS A 41 -15.05 27.39 13.21
CA CYS A 41 -15.79 26.19 13.58
C CYS A 41 -16.36 25.48 12.34
N VAL A 42 -16.37 24.15 12.35
CA VAL A 42 -16.89 23.37 11.21
C VAL A 42 -18.42 23.33 11.13
N LYS A 43 -19.13 23.62 12.24
CA LYS A 43 -20.59 23.70 12.26
C LYS A 43 -21.06 24.93 11.49
N SER A 44 -22.02 24.76 10.58
CA SER A 44 -22.41 25.77 9.58
C SER A 44 -23.03 27.03 10.17
N ASP A 45 -23.76 26.87 11.27
CA ASP A 45 -24.43 27.90 12.05
C ASP A 45 -23.51 28.55 13.11
N CYS A 46 -22.28 28.08 13.23
CA CYS A 46 -21.33 28.55 14.23
C CYS A 46 -20.33 29.55 13.63
N THR A 47 -20.27 30.75 14.21
CA THR A 47 -19.40 31.82 13.73
C THR A 47 -18.07 31.92 14.47
N VAL A 48 -17.84 31.04 15.45
CA VAL A 48 -16.67 31.04 16.32
C VAL A 48 -15.38 30.85 15.53
N THR A 49 -14.36 31.64 15.88
CA THR A 49 -13.05 31.62 15.24
C THR A 49 -11.91 31.61 16.25
N ILE A 50 -10.82 30.94 15.89
CA ILE A 50 -9.55 30.94 16.60
C ILE A 50 -8.48 31.48 15.65
N ASN A 51 -7.53 32.25 16.16
CA ASN A 51 -6.36 32.68 15.40
C ASN A 51 -5.11 32.09 16.05
N THR A 52 -4.22 31.55 15.23
CA THR A 52 -2.93 31.06 15.69
C THR A 52 -1.80 31.79 14.96
N LEU A 53 -0.70 32.08 15.65
CA LEU A 53 0.57 32.50 15.08
C LEU A 53 1.60 31.41 15.40
N ASN A 54 2.29 30.85 14.40
CA ASN A 54 3.23 29.74 14.62
C ASN A 54 2.62 28.57 15.41
N ARG A 55 1.36 28.22 15.09
CA ARG A 55 0.56 27.18 15.78
C ARG A 55 0.23 27.48 17.25
N ILE A 56 0.59 28.65 17.76
CA ILE A 56 0.24 29.11 19.10
C ILE A 56 -1.03 29.96 19.01
N PRO A 57 -2.09 29.66 19.79
CA PRO A 57 -3.30 30.50 19.80
C PRO A 57 -2.96 31.91 20.30
N VAL A 58 -3.32 32.91 19.51
CA VAL A 58 -3.19 34.35 19.83
C VAL A 58 -4.53 35.04 20.04
N TYR A 59 -5.62 34.38 19.62
CA TYR A 59 -6.99 34.81 19.86
C TYR A 59 -7.92 33.60 19.87
N ILE A 60 -8.75 33.49 20.90
CA ILE A 60 -9.77 32.46 21.03
C ILE A 60 -11.10 33.15 21.33
N ARG A 61 -12.10 32.84 20.52
CA ARG A 61 -13.51 33.01 20.89
C ARG A 61 -14.03 31.62 21.21
N ASP A 62 -14.70 31.44 22.34
CA ASP A 62 -15.09 30.11 22.87
C ASP A 62 -16.61 29.98 23.13
N GLN A 63 -17.39 31.03 22.88
CA GLN A 63 -18.85 30.97 23.01
C GLN A 63 -19.50 30.34 21.77
N HIS A 64 -19.63 29.01 21.81
CA HIS A 64 -20.34 28.21 20.81
C HIS A 64 -21.86 28.24 21.03
N ASN A 65 -22.62 28.11 19.94
CA ASN A 65 -24.07 27.95 19.94
C ASN A 65 -24.52 26.48 19.79
N HIS A 66 -23.58 25.54 19.95
CA HIS A 66 -23.80 24.11 19.84
C HIS A 66 -23.00 23.40 20.94
N PRO A 67 -23.40 22.19 21.35
CA PRO A 67 -22.63 21.39 22.29
C PRO A 67 -21.26 21.03 21.70
N SER A 68 -20.30 20.78 22.59
CA SER A 68 -18.99 20.26 22.22
C SER A 68 -19.08 18.79 21.79
N ASP A 69 -18.05 18.32 21.10
CA ASP A 69 -18.01 17.00 20.49
C ASP A 69 -16.73 16.24 20.89
N PRO A 70 -16.72 15.60 22.08
CA PRO A 70 -15.51 15.00 22.64
C PRO A 70 -15.01 13.78 21.85
N VAL A 71 -15.86 13.15 21.03
CA VAL A 71 -15.50 11.94 20.29
C VAL A 71 -14.89 12.26 18.92
N GLN A 72 -15.17 13.44 18.35
CA GLN A 72 -14.73 13.77 16.98
C GLN A 72 -13.21 13.80 16.82
N LEU A 73 -12.46 14.23 17.84
CA LEU A 73 -11.00 14.20 17.81
C LEU A 73 -10.48 12.77 17.68
N ASN A 74 -11.00 11.85 18.48
CA ASN A 74 -10.62 10.44 18.44
C ASN A 74 -10.98 9.79 17.09
N VAL A 75 -12.13 10.12 16.51
CA VAL A 75 -12.51 9.66 15.15
C VAL A 75 -11.49 10.12 14.11
N ASP A 76 -11.13 11.41 14.12
CA ASP A 76 -10.15 11.97 13.19
C ASP A 76 -8.76 11.34 13.37
N GLN A 77 -8.35 11.06 14.62
CA GLN A 77 -7.09 10.39 14.93
C GLN A 77 -7.07 8.93 14.43
N VAL A 78 -8.16 8.17 14.57
CA VAL A 78 -8.26 6.80 14.03
C VAL A 78 -8.13 6.84 12.52
N LEU A 79 -8.86 7.72 11.84
CA LEU A 79 -8.78 7.84 10.38
C LEU A 79 -7.39 8.28 9.91
N LYS A 80 -6.70 9.12 10.70
CA LYS A 80 -5.31 9.49 10.45
C LYS A 80 -4.40 8.25 10.53
N ARG A 81 -4.50 7.44 11.60
CA ARG A 81 -3.72 6.20 11.73
C ARG A 81 -3.96 5.23 10.58
N ILE A 82 -5.22 5.02 10.19
CA ILE A 82 -5.55 4.14 9.04
C ILE A 82 -4.83 4.64 7.77
N LYS A 83 -4.84 5.95 7.51
CA LYS A 83 -4.16 6.54 6.35
C LYS A 83 -2.65 6.42 6.41
N GLU A 84 -2.06 6.63 7.57
CA GLU A 84 -0.61 6.47 7.80
C GLU A 84 -0.20 5.02 7.52
N ARG A 85 -0.95 4.05 8.05
CA ARG A 85 -0.77 2.62 7.75
C ARG A 85 -0.91 2.34 6.25
N CYS A 86 -1.95 2.86 5.60
CA CYS A 86 -2.14 2.71 4.15
C CYS A 86 -1.00 3.30 3.31
N LEU A 87 -0.25 4.27 3.84
CA LEU A 87 0.87 4.90 3.14
C LEU A 87 2.13 4.00 3.14
N VAL A 88 2.33 3.23 4.21
CA VAL A 88 3.58 2.50 4.45
C VAL A 88 3.45 0.99 4.33
N GLU A 89 2.29 0.42 4.66
CA GLU A 89 2.05 -1.03 4.65
C GLU A 89 1.69 -1.55 3.26
N SER A 90 2.17 -2.76 2.95
CA SER A 90 1.76 -3.54 1.78
C SER A 90 0.41 -4.25 1.98
N THR A 91 -0.03 -4.42 3.23
CA THR A 91 -1.32 -5.03 3.63
C THR A 91 -2.49 -4.46 2.84
N PRO A 92 -3.48 -5.27 2.41
CA PRO A 92 -4.67 -4.76 1.73
C PRO A 92 -5.39 -3.68 2.55
N VAL A 93 -5.79 -2.59 1.88
CA VAL A 93 -6.47 -1.44 2.50
C VAL A 93 -7.72 -1.85 3.32
N PRO A 94 -8.58 -2.78 2.86
CA PRO A 94 -9.72 -3.25 3.67
C PRO A 94 -9.29 -3.89 4.99
N THR A 95 -8.21 -4.69 4.98
CA THR A 95 -7.66 -5.35 6.16
C THR A 95 -7.10 -4.32 7.15
N ILE A 96 -6.34 -3.33 6.68
CA ILE A 96 -5.84 -2.23 7.53
C ILE A 96 -6.99 -1.52 8.26
N TYR A 97 -8.08 -1.24 7.53
CA TYR A 97 -9.26 -0.59 8.08
C TYR A 97 -9.94 -1.45 9.15
N GLU A 98 -10.19 -2.74 8.87
CA GLU A 98 -10.85 -3.65 9.82
C GLU A 98 -9.99 -3.91 11.05
N ASP A 99 -8.68 -4.10 10.89
CA ASP A 99 -7.74 -4.29 11.99
C ASP A 99 -7.79 -3.13 12.98
N GLU A 100 -7.84 -1.88 12.49
CA GLU A 100 -7.96 -0.72 13.38
C GLU A 100 -9.30 -0.69 14.12
N LEU A 101 -10.39 -1.13 13.51
CA LEU A 101 -11.68 -1.23 14.19
C LEU A 101 -11.71 -2.34 15.24
N VAL A 102 -11.14 -3.50 14.95
CA VAL A 102 -11.02 -4.61 15.91
C VAL A 102 -10.19 -4.18 17.12
N LYS A 103 -9.07 -3.48 16.91
CA LYS A 103 -8.25 -2.92 18.00
C LYS A 103 -9.00 -1.90 18.86
N LEU A 104 -9.99 -1.20 18.31
CA LEU A 104 -10.82 -0.29 19.08
C LEU A 104 -11.87 -1.03 19.90
N ARG A 105 -12.53 -2.04 19.31
CA ARG A 105 -13.53 -2.87 19.98
C ARG A 105 -12.95 -3.63 21.17
N ASN A 106 -11.70 -4.06 21.08
CA ASN A 106 -11.03 -4.84 22.12
C ASN A 106 -10.45 -3.98 23.27
N ARG A 107 -10.79 -2.69 23.38
CA ARG A 107 -10.32 -1.85 24.49
C ARG A 107 -11.24 -2.00 25.70
N ASP A 108 -10.66 -2.12 26.89
CA ASP A 108 -11.35 -2.41 28.17
C ASP A 108 -12.45 -1.42 28.61
N SER A 109 -12.66 -0.31 27.89
CA SER A 109 -13.77 0.62 28.11
C SER A 109 -14.82 0.46 26.99
N GLU A 110 -15.78 -0.43 27.21
CA GLU A 110 -16.80 -0.80 26.22
C GLU A 110 -17.65 0.40 25.74
N ASN A 111 -18.03 1.30 26.66
CA ASN A 111 -18.95 2.40 26.34
C ASN A 111 -18.34 3.50 25.45
N ASP A 112 -17.08 3.87 25.66
CA ASP A 112 -16.43 4.91 24.84
C ASP A 112 -15.96 4.35 23.49
N SER A 113 -15.55 3.08 23.48
CA SER A 113 -15.09 2.39 22.27
C SER A 113 -16.25 2.15 21.30
N GLU A 114 -17.42 1.74 21.81
CA GLU A 114 -18.64 1.55 21.01
C GLU A 114 -19.09 2.88 20.38
N ARG A 115 -19.17 3.96 21.17
CA ARG A 115 -19.52 5.31 20.68
C ARG A 115 -18.55 5.81 19.62
N LEU A 116 -17.26 5.48 19.75
CA LEU A 116 -16.24 5.84 18.78
C LEU A 116 -16.43 5.07 17.47
N VAL A 117 -16.58 3.75 17.54
CA VAL A 117 -16.74 2.86 16.37
C VAL A 117 -17.98 3.25 15.56
N GLN A 118 -19.11 3.52 16.22
CA GLN A 118 -20.35 3.95 15.55
C GLN A 118 -20.19 5.27 14.77
N ARG A 119 -19.21 6.11 15.14
CA ARG A 119 -18.93 7.38 14.48
C ARG A 119 -17.83 7.31 13.43
N ILE A 120 -17.11 6.20 13.34
CA ILE A 120 -16.15 6.00 12.27
C ILE A 120 -16.93 5.75 10.97
N PRO A 121 -16.68 6.54 9.91
CA PRO A 121 -17.33 6.33 8.63
C PRO A 121 -16.96 4.96 8.06
N THR A 122 -17.93 4.28 7.45
CA THR A 122 -17.73 2.96 6.85
C THR A 122 -16.57 2.91 5.86
N PHE A 123 -16.01 1.72 5.65
CA PHE A 123 -14.97 1.49 4.64
C PHE A 123 -15.39 2.04 3.26
N THR A 124 -16.63 1.78 2.83
CA THR A 124 -17.14 2.27 1.54
C THR A 124 -17.08 3.80 1.43
N THR A 125 -17.42 4.52 2.50
CA THR A 125 -17.34 5.99 2.55
C THR A 125 -15.90 6.50 2.46
N CYS A 126 -14.94 5.77 3.02
CA CYS A 126 -13.53 6.17 3.06
C CYS A 126 -12.68 5.56 1.95
N LYS A 127 -13.18 4.56 1.20
CA LYS A 127 -12.45 3.74 0.22
C LYS A 127 -11.57 4.59 -0.69
N THR A 128 -12.18 5.49 -1.47
CA THR A 128 -11.47 6.34 -2.43
C THR A 128 -10.40 7.19 -1.75
N SER A 129 -10.69 7.76 -0.57
CA SER A 129 -9.71 8.56 0.16
C SER A 129 -8.51 7.73 0.65
N LEU A 130 -8.72 6.47 1.03
CA LEU A 130 -7.64 5.60 1.51
C LEU A 130 -6.74 5.14 0.35
N TYR A 131 -7.34 4.73 -0.77
CA TYR A 131 -6.58 4.35 -1.97
C TYR A 131 -5.80 5.54 -2.55
N ASN A 132 -6.41 6.73 -2.64
CA ASN A 132 -5.72 7.94 -3.07
C ASN A 132 -4.60 8.35 -2.10
N HIS A 133 -4.71 8.00 -0.82
CA HIS A 133 -3.64 8.25 0.14
C HIS A 133 -2.46 7.30 -0.10
N ARG A 134 -2.74 6.01 -0.30
CA ARG A 134 -1.74 4.98 -0.59
C ARG A 134 -1.02 5.22 -1.92
N SER A 135 -1.73 5.73 -2.93
CA SER A 135 -1.13 6.01 -4.24
C SER A 135 -0.05 7.09 -4.22
N LYS A 136 0.02 7.92 -3.16
CA LYS A 136 1.07 8.96 -3.04
C LYS A 136 2.49 8.39 -2.99
N THR A 137 2.64 7.14 -2.56
CA THR A 137 3.94 6.44 -2.44
C THR A 137 4.13 5.35 -3.49
N ILE A 138 3.12 5.12 -4.34
CA ILE A 138 3.21 4.17 -5.43
C ILE A 138 3.77 4.93 -6.65
N PRO A 139 4.87 4.45 -7.26
CA PRO A 139 5.40 5.02 -8.49
C PRO A 139 4.33 5.12 -9.58
N GLN A 140 4.43 6.13 -10.44
CA GLN A 140 3.60 6.17 -11.64
C GLN A 140 3.91 4.96 -12.52
N LEU A 141 2.90 4.49 -13.26
CA LEU A 141 3.11 3.41 -14.22
C LEU A 141 4.10 3.89 -15.30
N PRO A 142 5.13 3.09 -15.60
CA PRO A 142 6.11 3.45 -16.63
C PRO A 142 5.46 3.38 -18.01
N SER A 143 5.85 4.29 -18.90
CA SER A 143 5.35 4.33 -20.29
C SER A 143 6.12 3.39 -21.21
N SER A 144 7.31 2.96 -20.78
CA SER A 144 8.22 2.09 -21.52
C SER A 144 8.96 1.15 -20.56
N ARG A 145 9.59 0.08 -21.07
CA ARG A 145 10.35 -0.85 -20.23
C ARG A 145 11.60 -0.20 -19.62
N GLN A 146 12.22 0.74 -20.34
CA GLN A 146 13.43 1.45 -19.92
C GLN A 146 13.19 2.37 -18.71
N GLU A 147 11.94 2.79 -18.49
CA GLU A 147 11.54 3.58 -17.33
C GLU A 147 11.28 2.72 -16.08
N ILE A 148 11.25 1.39 -16.22
CA ILE A 148 11.07 0.49 -15.08
C ILE A 148 12.32 0.57 -14.23
N ASN A 149 12.18 1.10 -13.02
CA ASN A 149 13.22 1.05 -12.00
C ASN A 149 12.65 0.39 -10.73
N LEU A 150 13.05 -0.86 -10.49
CA LEU A 150 12.65 -1.63 -9.31
C LEU A 150 13.79 -1.59 -8.28
N GLU A 151 13.55 -0.88 -7.16
CA GLU A 151 14.51 -0.71 -6.06
C GLU A 151 13.87 -0.98 -4.69
N GLY A 152 14.71 -1.37 -3.72
CA GLY A 152 14.32 -1.62 -2.33
C GLY A 152 13.13 -2.58 -2.23
N LYS A 153 12.09 -2.14 -1.51
CA LYS A 153 10.86 -2.93 -1.27
C LYS A 153 10.16 -3.45 -2.52
N TRP A 154 10.44 -2.91 -3.70
CA TRP A 154 9.84 -3.35 -4.97
C TRP A 154 10.56 -4.56 -5.58
N ARG A 155 11.75 -4.92 -5.07
CA ARG A 155 12.52 -6.11 -5.45
C ARG A 155 12.36 -7.26 -4.47
N GLU A 156 11.69 -7.03 -3.35
CA GLU A 156 11.64 -7.93 -2.20
C GLU A 156 10.22 -8.49 -1.98
N THR A 157 10.12 -9.63 -1.30
CA THR A 157 8.87 -10.14 -0.75
C THR A 157 8.42 -9.29 0.45
N ILE A 158 7.20 -9.53 0.92
CA ILE A 158 6.71 -8.90 2.18
C ILE A 158 7.54 -9.27 3.41
N THR A 159 8.30 -10.37 3.36
CA THR A 159 9.21 -10.83 4.42
C THR A 159 10.63 -10.29 4.26
N GLY A 160 10.91 -9.54 3.18
CA GLY A 160 12.22 -8.95 2.89
C GLY A 160 13.16 -9.87 2.11
N ASP A 161 12.68 -11.01 1.60
CA ASP A 161 13.49 -11.89 0.76
C ASP A 161 13.60 -11.31 -0.66
N ASN A 162 14.77 -11.46 -1.29
CA ASN A 162 14.93 -11.07 -2.69
C ASN A 162 13.92 -11.83 -3.57
N PHE A 163 13.16 -11.09 -4.38
CA PHE A 163 12.13 -11.61 -5.26
C PHE A 163 12.41 -11.33 -6.74
N LEU A 164 12.92 -10.15 -7.09
CA LEU A 164 13.40 -9.87 -8.45
C LEU A 164 14.81 -10.45 -8.60
N LEU A 165 14.91 -11.59 -9.29
CA LEU A 165 16.17 -12.31 -9.47
C LEU A 165 16.97 -11.80 -10.66
N ILE A 166 16.28 -11.53 -11.76
CA ILE A 166 16.90 -11.09 -13.01
C ILE A 166 16.16 -9.89 -13.54
N ASP A 167 16.94 -8.88 -13.89
CA ASP A 167 16.57 -7.73 -14.70
C ASP A 167 17.68 -7.61 -15.75
N ASP A 168 17.42 -8.09 -16.97
CA ASP A 168 18.46 -8.21 -18.00
C ASP A 168 18.81 -6.85 -18.65
N GLY A 169 18.13 -5.76 -18.29
CA GLY A 169 18.49 -4.38 -18.63
C GLY A 169 18.38 -3.99 -20.11
N ASP A 170 17.90 -4.90 -20.96
CA ASP A 170 17.82 -4.69 -22.41
C ASP A 170 16.58 -3.88 -22.84
N GLN A 171 16.60 -3.33 -24.05
CA GLN A 171 15.42 -2.67 -24.66
C GLN A 171 14.20 -3.61 -24.74
N ASP A 172 14.46 -4.90 -24.95
CA ASP A 172 13.49 -5.98 -24.85
C ASP A 172 13.68 -6.76 -23.55
N GLY A 173 13.81 -6.05 -22.43
CA GLY A 173 14.24 -6.70 -21.21
C GLY A 173 13.26 -7.75 -20.65
N ILE A 174 13.81 -8.78 -20.02
CA ILE A 174 13.10 -9.82 -19.27
C ILE A 174 13.30 -9.58 -17.77
N LEU A 175 12.18 -9.52 -17.04
CA LEU A 175 12.18 -9.53 -15.59
C LEU A 175 11.80 -10.92 -15.09
N ILE A 176 12.62 -11.55 -14.25
CA ILE A 176 12.32 -12.84 -13.63
C ILE A 176 12.20 -12.69 -12.12
N PHE A 177 11.07 -13.14 -11.59
CA PHE A 177 10.73 -13.11 -10.18
C PHE A 177 10.58 -14.51 -9.62
N SER A 178 11.25 -14.78 -8.51
CA SER A 178 11.14 -16.01 -7.72
C SER A 178 11.88 -15.82 -6.40
N THR A 179 11.89 -16.83 -5.53
CA THR A 179 12.72 -16.84 -4.31
C THR A 179 13.66 -18.04 -4.37
N HIS A 180 14.74 -18.02 -3.58
CA HIS A 180 15.60 -19.20 -3.47
C HIS A 180 14.81 -20.45 -3.04
N PHE A 181 13.85 -20.28 -2.12
CA PHE A 181 12.94 -21.34 -1.70
C PHE A 181 12.14 -21.91 -2.88
N ASN A 182 11.50 -21.05 -3.68
CA ASN A 182 10.77 -21.48 -4.87
C ASN A 182 11.68 -22.18 -5.89
N LEU A 183 12.89 -21.67 -6.12
CA LEU A 183 13.85 -22.31 -7.04
C LEU A 183 14.35 -23.67 -6.52
N SER A 184 14.45 -23.86 -5.20
CA SER A 184 14.80 -25.17 -4.62
C SER A 184 13.70 -26.21 -4.90
N HIS A 185 12.43 -25.82 -4.80
CA HIS A 185 11.31 -26.68 -5.20
C HIS A 185 11.28 -26.90 -6.71
N LEU A 186 11.56 -25.87 -7.50
CA LEU A 186 11.56 -25.96 -8.96
C LEU A 186 12.64 -26.93 -9.47
N THR A 187 13.84 -26.90 -8.88
CA THR A 187 14.94 -27.80 -9.26
C THR A 187 14.77 -29.23 -8.74
N ALA A 188 14.04 -29.42 -7.64
CA ALA A 188 13.68 -30.74 -7.11
C ALA A 188 12.47 -31.38 -7.83
N ALA A 189 11.67 -30.58 -8.53
CA ALA A 189 10.44 -31.06 -9.18
C ALA A 189 10.75 -32.01 -10.35
N SER A 190 10.01 -33.12 -10.41
CA SER A 190 10.08 -34.07 -11.53
C SER A 190 9.35 -33.58 -12.79
N THR A 191 8.45 -32.61 -12.66
CA THR A 191 7.63 -32.10 -13.76
C THR A 191 7.36 -30.62 -13.55
N LEU A 192 7.59 -29.84 -14.61
CA LEU A 192 7.33 -28.42 -14.67
C LEU A 192 6.21 -28.14 -15.68
N TYR A 193 5.38 -27.17 -15.34
CA TYR A 193 4.28 -26.69 -16.16
C TYR A 193 4.51 -25.22 -16.48
N GLY A 194 4.32 -24.84 -17.74
CA GLY A 194 4.48 -23.45 -18.18
C GLY A 194 3.14 -22.89 -18.61
N ASP A 195 2.84 -21.66 -18.21
CA ASP A 195 1.65 -20.95 -18.66
C ASP A 195 1.95 -19.47 -18.95
N GLY A 196 1.49 -19.00 -20.11
CA GLY A 196 1.66 -17.64 -20.58
C GLY A 196 0.32 -16.90 -20.55
N THR A 197 0.22 -15.88 -19.69
CA THR A 197 -0.99 -15.06 -19.54
C THR A 197 -0.81 -13.68 -20.18
N PHE A 198 -1.70 -13.35 -21.12
CA PHE A 198 -1.65 -12.08 -21.87
C PHE A 198 -2.53 -10.99 -21.23
N TYR A 199 -3.71 -11.38 -20.73
CA TYR A 199 -4.69 -10.43 -20.19
C TYR A 199 -4.23 -9.74 -18.91
N SER A 200 -3.49 -10.46 -18.06
CA SER A 200 -2.99 -9.98 -16.77
C SER A 200 -1.60 -9.35 -16.86
N CYS A 201 -1.00 -9.30 -18.06
CA CYS A 201 0.32 -8.76 -18.28
C CYS A 201 0.28 -7.21 -18.29
N PRO A 202 1.24 -6.52 -17.64
CA PRO A 202 1.42 -5.08 -17.83
C PRO A 202 1.60 -4.75 -19.31
N SER A 203 1.03 -3.63 -19.77
CA SER A 203 1.03 -3.23 -21.18
C SER A 203 2.42 -2.96 -21.76
N THR A 204 3.42 -2.73 -20.91
CA THR A 204 4.81 -2.60 -21.33
C THR A 204 5.43 -3.94 -21.73
N PHE A 205 4.83 -5.07 -21.36
CA PHE A 205 5.28 -6.43 -21.71
C PHE A 205 4.24 -7.14 -22.58
N TYR A 206 4.67 -8.19 -23.28
CA TYR A 206 3.78 -8.98 -24.13
C TYR A 206 3.04 -10.06 -23.36
N GLN A 207 3.72 -10.73 -22.42
CA GLN A 207 3.14 -11.80 -21.62
C GLN A 207 3.76 -11.90 -20.22
N LEU A 208 2.94 -12.30 -19.26
CA LEU A 208 3.37 -12.82 -17.98
C LEU A 208 3.45 -14.35 -18.10
N TYR A 209 4.67 -14.87 -18.13
CA TYR A 209 4.94 -16.31 -18.14
C TYR A 209 5.16 -16.83 -16.73
N THR A 210 4.64 -18.01 -16.42
CA THR A 210 4.78 -18.62 -15.11
C THR A 210 5.21 -20.08 -15.24
N ILE A 211 6.10 -20.52 -14.34
CA ILE A 211 6.49 -21.93 -14.21
C ILE A 211 5.93 -22.46 -12.89
N HIS A 212 5.20 -23.57 -12.99
CA HIS A 212 4.52 -24.22 -11.87
C HIS A 212 5.06 -25.63 -11.66
N SER A 213 4.93 -26.12 -10.43
CA SER A 213 5.12 -27.54 -10.11
C SER A 213 4.21 -27.95 -8.95
N PHE A 214 4.09 -29.26 -8.73
CA PHE A 214 3.40 -29.78 -7.56
C PHE A 214 4.33 -29.79 -6.34
N VAL A 215 3.90 -29.14 -5.26
CA VAL A 215 4.54 -29.19 -3.94
C VAL A 215 3.47 -29.69 -2.96
N ASP A 216 3.75 -30.78 -2.26
CA ASP A 216 2.85 -31.40 -1.26
C ASP A 216 1.40 -31.62 -1.74
N GLY A 217 1.25 -32.06 -2.99
CA GLY A 217 -0.06 -32.39 -3.58
C GLY A 217 -0.85 -31.22 -4.15
N ALA A 218 -0.32 -29.99 -4.10
CA ALA A 218 -0.94 -28.81 -4.71
C ALA A 218 0.00 -28.17 -5.74
N MET A 219 -0.58 -27.54 -6.77
CA MET A 219 0.17 -26.84 -7.81
C MET A 219 0.48 -25.41 -7.38
N TYR A 220 1.75 -25.02 -7.45
CA TYR A 220 2.20 -23.67 -7.10
C TYR A 220 2.98 -23.02 -8.25
N PRO A 221 2.75 -21.72 -8.52
CA PRO A 221 3.64 -20.94 -9.36
C PRO A 221 4.94 -20.66 -8.60
N LEU A 222 6.06 -21.10 -9.16
CA LEU A 222 7.39 -20.98 -8.55
C LEU A 222 8.22 -19.86 -9.18
N VAL A 223 8.05 -19.64 -10.48
CA VAL A 223 8.72 -18.55 -11.21
C VAL A 223 7.69 -17.74 -11.98
N PHE A 224 7.85 -16.42 -11.96
CA PHE A 224 7.09 -15.47 -12.77
C PHE A 224 8.07 -14.71 -13.65
N ALA A 225 7.71 -14.47 -14.90
CA ALA A 225 8.55 -13.72 -15.82
C ALA A 225 7.71 -12.78 -16.70
N LEU A 226 8.16 -11.54 -16.81
CA LEU A 226 7.60 -10.57 -17.75
C LEU A 226 8.43 -10.61 -19.02
N LEU A 227 7.83 -11.04 -20.13
CA LEU A 227 8.52 -11.28 -21.39
C LEU A 227 8.15 -10.22 -22.45
N PRO A 228 9.11 -9.78 -23.28
CA PRO A 228 8.88 -8.77 -24.32
C PRO A 228 8.12 -9.31 -25.54
N GLY A 229 8.06 -10.63 -25.70
CA GLY A 229 7.48 -11.33 -26.84
C GLY A 229 7.12 -12.78 -26.50
N LYS A 230 6.63 -13.51 -27.51
CA LYS A 230 6.26 -14.94 -27.44
C LYS A 230 6.96 -15.80 -28.50
N ASP A 231 7.93 -15.21 -29.20
CA ASP A 231 8.70 -15.93 -30.19
C ASP A 231 9.68 -16.88 -29.50
N GLN A 232 10.14 -17.87 -30.26
CA GLN A 232 11.04 -18.90 -29.75
C GLN A 232 12.36 -18.33 -29.21
N ALA A 233 12.86 -17.21 -29.76
CA ALA A 233 14.11 -16.61 -29.29
C ALA A 233 13.93 -15.99 -27.89
N THR A 234 12.78 -15.35 -27.64
CA THR A 234 12.40 -14.85 -26.30
C THR A 234 12.33 -16.00 -25.28
N ASP A 235 11.68 -17.12 -25.63
CA ASP A 235 11.59 -18.28 -24.73
C ASP A 235 12.96 -18.89 -24.43
N ILE A 236 13.81 -19.09 -25.46
CA ILE A 236 15.18 -19.61 -25.29
C ILE A 236 15.97 -18.70 -24.36
N ARG A 237 15.90 -17.37 -24.56
CA ARG A 237 16.60 -16.40 -23.71
C ARG A 237 16.11 -16.46 -22.26
N PHE A 238 14.79 -16.52 -22.04
CA PHE A 238 14.21 -16.68 -20.71
C PHE A 238 14.74 -17.92 -19.97
N PHE A 239 14.70 -19.10 -20.61
CA PHE A 239 15.19 -20.32 -19.97
C PHE A 239 16.70 -20.31 -19.75
N GLN A 240 17.47 -19.69 -20.64
CA GLN A 240 18.92 -19.53 -20.47
C GLN A 240 19.24 -18.66 -19.26
N LEU A 241 18.60 -17.49 -19.13
CA LEU A 241 18.75 -16.60 -17.98
C LEU A 241 18.41 -17.30 -16.67
N LEU A 242 17.29 -18.01 -16.61
CA LEU A 242 16.87 -18.75 -15.42
C LEU A 242 17.85 -19.86 -15.05
N LYS A 243 18.35 -20.61 -16.05
CA LYS A 243 19.32 -21.68 -15.85
C LYS A 243 20.65 -21.14 -15.31
N ASP A 244 21.15 -20.05 -15.90
CA ASP A 244 22.40 -19.43 -15.48
C ASP A 244 22.30 -18.90 -14.05
N TYR A 245 21.17 -18.28 -13.70
CA TYR A 245 20.90 -17.86 -12.32
C TYR A 245 20.90 -19.05 -11.35
N CYS A 246 20.21 -20.15 -11.69
CA CYS A 246 20.23 -21.35 -10.84
C CYS A 246 21.65 -21.88 -10.64
N GLN A 247 22.45 -21.97 -11.71
CA GLN A 247 23.83 -22.45 -11.65
C GLN A 247 24.72 -21.58 -10.77
N GLN A 248 24.62 -20.25 -10.89
CA GLN A 248 25.34 -19.30 -10.04
C GLN A 248 25.01 -19.46 -8.56
N HIS A 249 23.78 -19.89 -8.26
CA HIS A 249 23.28 -20.12 -6.91
C HIS A 249 23.32 -21.60 -6.47
N GLN A 250 24.13 -22.43 -7.13
CA GLN A 250 24.36 -23.84 -6.79
C GLN A 250 23.09 -24.72 -6.84
N LEU A 251 22.09 -24.28 -7.62
CA LEU A 251 20.88 -25.03 -7.92
C LEU A 251 21.02 -25.65 -9.31
N GLN A 252 20.64 -26.92 -9.44
CA GLN A 252 20.69 -27.61 -10.73
C GLN A 252 19.28 -27.71 -11.33
N LEU A 253 19.00 -26.86 -12.31
CA LEU A 253 17.82 -27.00 -13.14
C LEU A 253 17.94 -28.30 -13.94
N GLN A 254 17.16 -29.32 -13.58
CA GLN A 254 17.10 -30.57 -14.32
C GLN A 254 16.76 -30.26 -15.79
N PRO A 255 17.52 -30.77 -16.77
CA PRO A 255 17.16 -30.61 -18.17
C PRO A 255 15.75 -31.19 -18.35
N VAL A 256 14.86 -30.43 -18.99
CA VAL A 256 13.51 -30.90 -19.31
C VAL A 256 13.64 -32.02 -20.34
N SER A 257 13.86 -33.25 -19.86
CA SER A 257 14.16 -34.41 -20.71
C SER A 257 12.89 -34.82 -21.46
N GLY A 258 12.84 -34.53 -22.76
CA GLY A 258 11.90 -35.14 -23.71
C GLY A 258 10.42 -34.75 -23.59
N GLY A 259 10.04 -33.87 -22.67
CA GLY A 259 8.69 -33.35 -22.55
C GLY A 259 8.68 -31.85 -22.83
N LYS A 260 7.90 -31.38 -23.81
CA LYS A 260 7.45 -29.99 -23.81
C LYS A 260 7.02 -29.64 -22.38
N LEU A 261 7.37 -28.45 -21.87
CA LEU A 261 6.62 -27.85 -20.77
C LEU A 261 5.15 -28.12 -21.06
N LYS A 262 4.50 -28.88 -20.18
CA LYS A 262 3.09 -29.17 -20.40
C LYS A 262 2.39 -27.84 -20.20
N SER A 263 1.92 -27.27 -21.31
CA SER A 263 1.05 -26.10 -21.27
C SER A 263 -0.11 -26.45 -20.36
N VAL A 264 -0.30 -25.63 -19.33
CA VAL A 264 -1.55 -25.66 -18.56
C VAL A 264 -2.58 -25.03 -19.49
N ALA A 265 -3.47 -25.83 -20.05
CA ALA A 265 -4.63 -25.28 -20.74
C ALA A 265 -5.52 -24.62 -19.67
N CYS A 266 -5.64 -23.29 -19.72
CA CYS A 266 -6.75 -22.59 -19.08
C CYS A 266 -8.09 -22.99 -19.71
#